data_AF-A0A8T6DKZ8-F1
#
_entry.id   AF-A0A8T6DKZ8-F1
#
_cell.length_a   1.000
_cell.length_b   1.000
_cell.length_c   1.000
_cell.angle_alpha   90.00
_cell.angle_beta   90.00
_cell.angle_gamma   90.00
#
_symmetry.space_group_name_H-M   'P 1'
#
loop_
_entity.id
_entity.type
_entity.pdbx_description
1 polymer ?
#
loop_
_entity_poly.entity_id
_entity_poly.type
_entity_poly.pdbx_seq_one_letter_code
_entity_poly.pdbx_strand_id
1 'polypeptide(L)'
;MLQASEKLWGAVAHATLAISQQRGWRYGSHNELIQATRRLSEEQNDSNIYDQFREARRLHANYYHGFLNAPELDDLRPTAHDFIYRVLALVA
;
A
#
# COMPACT_ATOMS: atom_id res chain seq x y z
N MET A 1 3.56 -1.56 18.61
CA MET A 1 4.03 -1.67 17.21
C MET A 1 2.99 -2.31 16.30
N LEU A 2 2.33 -3.41 16.67
CA LEU A 2 1.28 -4.07 15.87
C LEU A 2 0.19 -3.11 15.34
N GLN A 3 -0.40 -2.31 16.23
CA GLN A 3 -1.43 -1.34 15.87
C GLN A 3 -0.89 -0.19 15.01
N ALA A 4 0.39 0.18 15.16
CA ALA A 4 0.99 1.23 14.35
C ALA A 4 1.23 0.74 12.92
N SER A 5 1.72 -0.50 12.76
CA SER A 5 1.89 -1.10 11.43
C SER A 5 0.55 -1.29 10.73
N GLU A 6 -0.49 -1.76 11.44
CA GLU A 6 -1.81 -1.95 10.85
C GLU A 6 -2.45 -0.62 10.41
N LYS A 7 -2.30 0.46 11.19
CA LYS A 7 -2.79 1.78 10.78
C LYS A 7 -2.09 2.30 9.53
N LEU A 8 -0.78 2.08 9.41
CA LEU A 8 0.00 2.47 8.24
C LEU A 8 -0.40 1.64 7.01
N TRP A 9 -0.60 0.32 7.17
CA TRP A 9 -1.19 -0.52 6.13
C TRP A 9 -2.58 -0.02 5.72
N GLY A 10 -3.43 0.36 6.69
CA GLY A 10 -4.75 0.92 6.42
C GLY A 10 -4.68 2.16 5.53
N ALA A 11 -3.70 3.04 5.73
CA ALA A 11 -3.51 4.21 4.87
C ALA A 11 -3.09 3.82 3.43
N VAL A 12 -2.18 2.84 3.28
CA VAL A 12 -1.79 2.26 1.98
C VAL A 12 -3.01 1.67 1.27
N ALA A 13 -3.83 0.88 1.98
CA ALA A 13 -5.03 0.27 1.43
C ALA A 13 -6.05 1.34 1.00
N HIS A 14 -6.31 2.36 1.80
CA HIS A 14 -7.27 3.42 1.46
C HIS A 14 -6.81 4.27 0.27
N ALA A 15 -5.51 4.55 0.12
CA ALA A 15 -4.99 5.22 -1.07
C ALA A 15 -5.27 4.38 -2.34
N THR A 16 -5.01 3.07 -2.28
CA THR A 16 -5.34 2.15 -3.37
C THR A 16 -6.84 2.07 -3.65
N LEU A 17 -7.70 2.07 -2.61
CA LEU A 17 -9.14 2.11 -2.78
C LEU A 17 -9.60 3.41 -3.45
N ALA A 18 -9.05 4.56 -3.05
CA ALA A 18 -9.39 5.86 -3.61
C ALA A 18 -9.10 5.93 -5.11
N ILE A 19 -7.89 5.54 -5.55
CA ILE A 19 -7.56 5.49 -6.98
C ILE A 19 -8.41 4.45 -7.71
N SER A 20 -8.67 3.29 -7.10
CA SER A 20 -9.50 2.25 -7.72
C SER A 20 -10.93 2.75 -7.96
N GLN A 21 -11.49 3.47 -6.99
CA GLN A 21 -12.82 4.07 -7.10
C GLN A 21 -12.83 5.17 -8.17
N GLN A 22 -11.84 6.07 -8.18
CA GLN A 22 -11.72 7.14 -9.16
C GLN A 22 -11.61 6.60 -10.60
N ARG A 23 -10.91 5.47 -10.79
CA ARG A 23 -10.71 4.81 -12.09
C ARG A 23 -11.82 3.82 -12.46
N GLY A 24 -12.83 3.63 -11.61
CA GLY A 24 -13.93 2.69 -11.85
C GLY A 24 -13.50 1.21 -11.84
N TRP A 25 -12.40 0.88 -11.16
CA TRP A 25 -11.93 -0.50 -11.03
C TRP A 25 -12.72 -1.24 -9.96
N ARG A 26 -12.66 -2.57 -9.99
CA ARG A 26 -13.16 -3.38 -8.89
C ARG A 26 -12.29 -3.14 -7.64
N TYR A 27 -12.94 -3.00 -6.49
CA TYR A 27 -12.28 -2.79 -5.19
C TYR A 27 -13.09 -3.46 -4.08
N GLY A 28 -12.46 -3.72 -2.93
CA GLY A 28 -13.11 -4.25 -1.72
C GLY A 28 -12.46 -5.49 -1.12
N SER A 29 -11.65 -6.22 -1.88
CA SER A 29 -10.87 -7.37 -1.39
C SER A 29 -9.36 -7.12 -1.44
N HIS A 30 -8.59 -7.86 -0.63
CA HIS A 30 -7.12 -7.84 -0.71
C HIS A 30 -6.58 -8.15 -2.10
N ASN A 31 -7.22 -9.08 -2.82
CA ASN A 31 -6.82 -9.40 -4.18
C ASN A 31 -7.05 -8.22 -5.12
N GLU A 32 -8.16 -7.49 -4.97
CA GLU A 32 -8.42 -6.30 -5.78
C GLU A 32 -7.41 -5.17 -5.51
N LEU A 33 -6.91 -5.01 -4.27
CA LEU A 33 -5.79 -4.08 -4.00
C LEU A 33 -4.51 -4.48 -4.77
N ILE A 34 -4.19 -5.78 -4.83
CA ILE A 34 -3.03 -6.29 -5.58
C ILE A 34 -3.22 -6.03 -7.08
N GLN A 35 -4.41 -6.31 -7.63
CA GLN A 35 -4.67 -6.10 -9.06
C GLN A 35 -4.66 -4.61 -9.42
N ALA A 36 -5.23 -3.76 -8.58
CA ALA A 36 -5.21 -2.31 -8.76
C ALA A 36 -3.79 -1.75 -8.80
N THR A 37 -2.93 -2.16 -7.86
CA THR A 37 -1.54 -1.69 -7.82
C THR A 37 -0.68 -2.19 -8.98
N ARG A 38 -0.90 -3.43 -9.46
CA ARG A 38 -0.26 -3.93 -10.70
C ARG A 38 -0.67 -3.12 -11.92
N ARG A 39 -1.97 -2.94 -12.09
CA ARG A 39 -2.51 -2.14 -13.19
C ARG A 39 -1.99 -0.70 -13.15
N LEU A 40 -1.95 -0.09 -11.96
CA LEU A 40 -1.42 1.26 -11.79
C LEU A 40 0.07 1.35 -12.17
N SER A 41 0.85 0.35 -11.77
CA SER A 41 2.26 0.23 -12.14
C SER A 41 2.47 0.13 -13.65
N GLU A 42 1.64 -0.64 -14.35
CA GLU A 42 1.63 -0.72 -15.81
C GLU A 42 1.22 0.61 -16.46
N GLU A 43 0.15 1.25 -15.99
CA GLU A 43 -0.35 2.53 -16.52
C GLU A 43 0.65 3.67 -16.35
N GLN A 44 1.45 3.67 -15.27
CA GLN A 44 2.49 4.68 -15.04
C GLN A 44 3.85 4.29 -15.65
N ASN A 45 3.97 3.08 -16.22
CA ASN A 45 5.24 2.51 -16.65
C ASN A 45 6.32 2.57 -15.53
N ASP A 46 5.90 2.31 -14.28
CA ASP A 46 6.73 2.37 -13.09
C ASP A 46 6.50 1.13 -12.22
N SER A 47 7.40 0.15 -12.33
CA SER A 47 7.36 -1.10 -11.53
C SER A 47 7.46 -0.84 -10.03
N ASN A 48 8.07 0.28 -9.64
CA ASN A 48 8.30 0.63 -8.23
C ASN A 48 6.99 0.81 -7.46
N ILE A 49 5.90 1.26 -8.12
CA ILE A 49 4.58 1.39 -7.48
C ILE A 49 4.12 0.05 -6.91
N TYR A 50 4.23 -1.02 -7.70
CA TYR A 50 3.83 -2.35 -7.24
C TYR A 50 4.81 -2.92 -6.21
N ASP A 51 6.11 -2.67 -6.37
CA ASP A 51 7.12 -3.12 -5.41
C ASP A 51 6.94 -2.47 -4.03
N GLN A 52 6.68 -1.16 -3.97
CA GLN A 52 6.38 -0.44 -2.74
C GLN A 52 5.12 -0.98 -2.05
N PHE A 53 4.06 -1.23 -2.82
CA PHE A 53 2.85 -1.86 -2.27
C PHE A 53 3.14 -3.26 -1.71
N ARG A 54 3.88 -4.08 -2.47
CA ARG A 54 4.22 -5.46 -2.07
C ARG A 54 5.04 -5.47 -0.78
N GLU A 55 5.95 -4.53 -0.61
CA GLU A 55 6.75 -4.38 0.60
C GLU A 55 5.91 -3.86 1.77
N ALA A 56 5.05 -2.87 1.54
CA ALA A 56 4.14 -2.34 2.56
C ALA A 56 3.15 -3.39 3.12
N ARG A 57 2.86 -4.48 2.39
CA ARG A 57 2.06 -5.60 2.91
C ARG A 57 2.69 -6.29 4.12
N ARG A 58 4.00 -6.15 4.35
CA ARG A 58 4.65 -6.63 5.58
C ARG A 58 4.06 -5.96 6.83
N LEU A 59 3.60 -4.71 6.72
CA LEU A 59 2.94 -4.00 7.82
C LEU A 59 1.64 -4.69 8.26
N HIS A 60 0.87 -5.20 7.29
CA HIS A 60 -0.35 -5.96 7.54
C HIS A 60 -0.05 -7.33 8.14
N ALA A 61 0.91 -8.04 7.56
CA ALA A 61 1.33 -9.34 8.09
C ALA A 61 1.85 -9.20 9.54
N ASN A 62 2.54 -8.11 9.85
CA ASN A 62 3.04 -7.84 11.20
C ASN A 62 1.93 -7.72 12.24
N TYR A 63 0.74 -7.22 11.87
CA TYR A 63 -0.38 -7.15 12.81
C TYR A 63 -0.74 -8.54 13.38
N TYR A 64 -0.71 -9.57 12.53
CA TYR A 64 -1.07 -10.95 12.91
C TYR A 64 0.10 -11.74 13.50
N HIS A 65 1.33 -11.44 13.09
CA HIS A 65 2.49 -12.29 13.38
C HIS A 65 3.53 -11.62 14.28
N GLY A 66 3.49 -10.31 14.45
CA GLY A 66 4.35 -9.55 15.36
C GLY A 66 5.85 -9.69 15.12
N PHE A 67 6.27 -9.81 13.86
CA PHE A 67 7.67 -10.05 13.49
C PHE A 67 8.51 -8.78 13.32
N LEU A 68 7.90 -7.60 13.16
CA LEU A 68 8.64 -6.34 13.01
C LEU A 68 9.02 -5.75 14.37
N ASN A 69 10.31 -5.43 14.51
CA ASN A 69 10.80 -4.56 15.57
C ASN A 69 10.71 -3.06 15.18
N ALA A 70 11.11 -2.17 16.09
CA ALA A 70 11.00 -0.73 15.87
C ALA A 70 11.87 -0.23 14.69
N PRO A 71 13.18 -0.56 14.60
CA PRO A 71 13.98 -0.25 13.41
C PRO A 71 13.36 -0.71 12.09
N GLU A 72 12.89 -1.96 12.01
CA GLU A 72 12.29 -2.48 10.76
C GLU A 72 10.99 -1.76 10.39
N LEU A 73 10.20 -1.32 11.38
CA LEU A 73 9.02 -0.49 11.13
C LEU A 73 9.41 0.91 10.63
N ASP A 74 10.48 1.49 11.18
CA ASP A 74 10.99 2.79 10.74
C ASP A 74 11.57 2.73 9.32
N ASP A 75 12.21 1.63 8.94
CA ASP A 75 12.68 1.39 7.58
C ASP A 75 11.54 1.21 6.56
N LEU A 76 10.43 0.58 6.96
CA LEU A 76 9.25 0.38 6.10
C LEU A 76 8.39 1.65 5.95
N ARG A 77 8.47 2.56 6.91
CA ARG A 77 7.61 3.75 6.95
C ARG A 77 7.76 4.66 5.72
N PRO A 78 8.99 5.01 5.25
CA PRO A 78 9.18 5.76 4.01
C PRO A 78 8.54 5.09 2.80
N THR A 79 8.68 3.77 2.67
CA THR A 79 8.07 3.01 1.56
C THR A 79 6.56 3.16 1.52
N ALA A 80 5.90 3.04 2.67
CA ALA A 80 4.46 3.23 2.77
C ALA A 80 4.04 4.69 2.49
N HIS A 81 4.77 5.67 3.03
CA HIS A 81 4.51 7.09 2.79
C HIS A 81 4.66 7.46 1.31
N ASP A 82 5.76 7.07 0.68
CA ASP A 82 6.01 7.35 -0.74
C ASP A 82 4.92 6.74 -1.62
N PHE A 83 4.52 5.50 -1.34
CA PHE A 83 3.39 4.88 -2.03
C PHE A 83 2.12 5.70 -1.87
N ILE A 84 1.75 6.06 -0.64
CA ILE A 84 0.52 6.83 -0.35
C ILE A 84 0.53 8.16 -1.11
N TYR A 85 1.60 8.95 -0.99
CA TYR A 85 1.66 10.27 -1.65
C TYR A 85 1.65 10.16 -3.17
N ARG A 86 2.38 9.18 -3.73
CA ARG A 86 2.38 8.93 -5.18
C ARG A 86 0.99 8.55 -5.69
N VAL A 87 0.31 7.61 -5.02
CA VAL A 87 -1.02 7.18 -5.43
C VAL A 87 -2.04 8.30 -5.28
N LEU A 88 -2.02 9.03 -4.16
CA LEU A 88 -2.94 10.15 -3.94
C LEU A 88 -2.72 11.29 -4.94
N ALA A 89 -1.50 11.53 -5.40
CA ALA A 89 -1.23 12.51 -6.46
C ALA A 89 -1.89 12.15 -7.81
N LEU A 90 -2.28 10.88 -8.00
CA LEU A 90 -3.01 10.41 -9.18
C LEU A 90 -4.53 10.47 -9.02
N VAL A 91 -5.01 10.73 -7.79
CA VAL A 91 -6.43 10.94 -7.46
C VAL A 91 -6.74 12.44 -7.61
N ALA A 92 -7.00 12.86 -8.83
CA ALA A 92 -7.47 14.20 -9.21
C ALA A 92 -9.01 14.30 -9.25
#